data_AF-A0A2I0AHQ3-F1
#
_entry.id   AF-A0A2I0AHQ3-F1
#
_cell.length_a   1.000
_cell.length_b   1.000
_cell.length_c   1.000
_cell.angle_alpha   90.00
_cell.angle_beta   90.00
_cell.angle_gamma   90.00
#
_symmetry.space_group_name_H-M   'P 1'
#
loop_
_entity.id
_entity.type
_entity.pdbx_description
1 polymer ?
#
loop_
_entity_poly.entity_id
_entity_poly.type
_entity_poly.pdbx_seq_one_letter_code
_entity_poly.pdbx_strand_id
1 'polypeptide(L)'
;MGVRTRTSYLDEHNYTAFISKIEPKSIDEAESDEYWMIAMQEELNQFTRNDIWELVARPNDHPIIGTKWVFKNKLNDQGEIIRNKARLVAKGYNQVEGIDFDETFAPVARLEAIRLLLAYSCIKNFKLFQMDVKSAFLNGFINEEVYV
;
A
#
# COMPACT_ATOMS: atom_id res chain seq x y z
N MET A 1 -15.02 23.53 5.89
CA MET A 1 -16.10 22.77 5.23
C MET A 1 -15.54 22.23 3.92
N GLY A 2 -15.21 20.93 3.89
CA GLY A 2 -14.61 20.31 2.70
C GLY A 2 -15.67 20.03 1.65
N VAL A 3 -15.47 20.54 0.44
CA VAL A 3 -16.34 20.24 -0.70
C VAL A 3 -16.06 18.80 -1.12
N ARG A 4 -16.96 17.89 -0.77
CA ARG A 4 -16.99 16.52 -1.31
C ARG A 4 -17.62 16.60 -2.70
N THR A 5 -16.82 16.36 -3.74
CA THR A 5 -17.28 16.36 -5.14
C THR A 5 -18.24 15.19 -5.38
N ARG A 6 -19.32 15.45 -6.13
CA ARG A 6 -20.43 14.53 -6.46
C ARG A 6 -20.00 13.15 -7.00
N THR A 7 -18.79 13.04 -7.55
CA THR A 7 -18.18 11.80 -8.01
C THR A 7 -17.89 10.80 -6.87
N SER A 8 -17.56 11.27 -5.65
CA SER A 8 -17.26 10.37 -4.52
C SER A 8 -18.50 9.62 -4.02
N TYR A 9 -19.68 10.22 -4.15
CA TYR A 9 -20.96 9.60 -3.76
C TYR A 9 -21.39 8.48 -4.71
N LEU A 10 -21.04 8.59 -6.00
CA LEU A 10 -21.35 7.57 -7.00
C LEU A 10 -20.40 6.38 -6.91
N ASP A 11 -19.16 6.59 -6.48
CA ASP A 11 -18.24 5.49 -6.15
C ASP A 11 -18.69 4.72 -4.90
N GLU A 12 -19.18 5.40 -3.84
CA GLU A 12 -19.63 4.72 -2.61
C GLU A 12 -20.86 3.81 -2.80
N HIS A 13 -21.75 4.09 -3.75
CA HIS A 13 -23.01 3.36 -3.90
C HIS A 13 -22.96 2.12 -4.80
N ASN A 14 -21.87 1.90 -5.56
CA ASN A 14 -21.80 0.78 -6.51
C ASN A 14 -21.09 -0.48 -5.99
N TYR A 15 -20.43 -0.43 -4.83
CA TYR A 15 -19.68 -1.59 -4.30
C TYR A 15 -20.41 -2.40 -3.21
N THR A 16 -21.53 -1.92 -2.67
CA THR A 16 -22.17 -2.56 -1.50
C THR A 16 -22.73 -3.97 -1.76
N ALA A 17 -22.95 -4.34 -3.02
CA ALA A 17 -23.47 -5.67 -3.40
C ALA A 17 -22.37 -6.72 -3.66
N PHE A 18 -21.09 -6.34 -3.70
CA PHE A 18 -20.00 -7.18 -4.23
C PHE A 18 -18.77 -7.18 -3.29
N ILE A 19 -19.00 -7.40 -1.99
CA ILE A 19 -17.95 -7.34 -0.96
C ILE A 19 -18.03 -8.56 -0.06
N SER A 20 -16.91 -9.27 0.07
CA SER A 20 -16.81 -10.40 0.99
C SER A 20 -16.76 -9.93 2.44
N LYS A 21 -17.62 -10.48 3.29
CA LYS A 21 -17.74 -10.10 4.71
C LYS A 21 -16.71 -10.78 5.60
N ILE A 22 -16.13 -11.88 5.15
CA ILE A 22 -15.21 -12.71 5.91
C ILE A 22 -13.81 -12.48 5.38
N GLU A 23 -12.87 -12.18 6.28
CA GLU A 23 -11.46 -12.08 5.94
C GLU A 23 -10.85 -13.49 5.84
N PRO A 24 -10.26 -13.87 4.69
CA PRO A 24 -9.65 -15.18 4.49
C PRO A 24 -8.33 -15.23 5.27
N LYS A 25 -8.03 -16.41 5.81
CA LYS A 25 -6.81 -16.65 6.59
C LYS A 25 -5.70 -17.27 5.75
N SER A 26 -6.04 -17.91 4.64
CA SER A 26 -5.12 -18.51 3.69
C SER A 26 -5.34 -17.98 2.27
N ILE A 27 -4.36 -18.23 1.39
CA ILE A 27 -4.50 -17.92 -0.03
C ILE A 27 -5.57 -18.81 -0.67
N ASP A 28 -5.65 -20.09 -0.29
CA ASP A 28 -6.62 -21.04 -0.83
C ASP A 28 -8.07 -20.59 -0.55
N GLU A 29 -8.32 -20.05 0.65
CA GLU A 29 -9.62 -19.47 1.00
C GLU A 29 -9.91 -18.21 0.17
N ALA A 30 -8.90 -17.37 -0.06
CA ALA A 30 -9.03 -16.15 -0.86
C ALA A 30 -9.23 -16.43 -2.35
N GLU A 31 -8.60 -17.46 -2.91
CA GLU A 31 -8.77 -17.88 -4.31
C GLU A 31 -10.15 -18.48 -4.56
N SER A 32 -10.77 -19.06 -3.53
CA SER A 32 -12.14 -19.57 -3.62
C SER A 32 -13.21 -18.48 -3.66
N ASP A 33 -12.85 -17.22 -3.34
CA ASP A 33 -13.75 -16.07 -3.30
C ASP A 33 -13.39 -15.06 -4.40
N GLU A 34 -14.31 -14.87 -5.35
CA GLU A 34 -14.13 -13.97 -6.50
C GLU A 34 -13.78 -12.54 -6.06
N TYR A 35 -14.33 -12.05 -4.95
CA TYR A 35 -14.07 -10.69 -4.49
C TYR A 35 -12.65 -10.51 -3.96
N TRP A 36 -12.09 -11.56 -3.35
CA TRP A 36 -10.70 -11.55 -2.91
C TRP A 36 -9.72 -11.72 -4.07
N MET A 37 -10.07 -12.53 -5.08
CA MET A 37 -9.31 -12.59 -6.33
C MET A 37 -9.26 -11.25 -7.05
N ILE A 38 -10.38 -10.52 -7.13
CA ILE A 38 -10.42 -9.17 -7.70
C ILE A 38 -9.49 -8.25 -6.92
N ALA A 39 -9.53 -8.28 -5.58
CA ALA A 39 -8.66 -7.46 -4.74
C ALA A 39 -7.16 -7.80 -4.92
N MET A 40 -6.81 -9.08 -5.13
CA MET A 40 -5.44 -9.51 -5.44
C MET A 40 -4.99 -9.00 -6.81
N GLN A 41 -5.85 -9.13 -7.83
CA GLN A 41 -5.56 -8.66 -9.17
C GLN A 41 -5.41 -7.13 -9.22
N GLU A 42 -6.21 -6.39 -8.46
CA GLU A 42 -6.06 -4.94 -8.32
C GLU A 42 -4.69 -4.52 -7.78
N GLU A 43 -4.12 -5.30 -6.86
CA GLU A 43 -2.77 -5.04 -6.32
C GLU A 43 -1.69 -5.33 -7.37
N LEU A 44 -1.75 -6.49 -8.03
CA LEU A 44 -0.79 -6.83 -9.10
C LEU A 44 -0.83 -5.85 -10.27
N ASN A 45 -2.03 -5.41 -10.65
CA ASN A 45 -2.23 -4.40 -11.68
C ASN A 45 -1.62 -3.05 -11.28
N GLN A 46 -1.61 -2.69 -9.99
CA GLN A 46 -0.93 -1.48 -9.53
C GLN A 46 0.58 -1.57 -9.70
N PHE A 47 1.19 -2.74 -9.45
CA PHE A 47 2.62 -2.93 -9.70
C PHE A 47 2.97 -2.76 -11.18
N THR A 48 2.16 -3.34 -12.05
CA THR A 48 2.34 -3.24 -13.51
C THR A 48 2.17 -1.78 -13.98
N ARG A 49 1.14 -1.08 -13.49
CA ARG A 49 0.88 0.32 -13.89
C ARG A 49 1.94 1.31 -13.46
N ASN A 50 2.59 1.04 -12.33
CA ASN A 50 3.64 1.88 -11.78
C ASN A 50 5.04 1.45 -12.26
N ASP A 51 5.13 0.42 -13.10
CA ASP A 51 6.38 -0.11 -13.67
C ASP A 51 7.43 -0.46 -12.60
N ILE A 52 6.97 -1.11 -11.52
CA ILE A 52 7.82 -1.34 -10.34
C ILE A 52 8.50 -2.71 -10.42
N TRP A 53 7.81 -3.73 -10.94
CA TRP A 53 8.27 -5.12 -10.97
C TRP A 53 8.20 -5.71 -12.37
N GLU A 54 9.20 -6.51 -12.72
CA GLU A 54 9.24 -7.32 -13.93
C GLU A 54 9.15 -8.80 -13.56
N LEU A 55 8.28 -9.55 -14.25
CA LEU A 55 8.20 -10.99 -14.08
C LEU A 55 9.35 -11.67 -14.82
N VAL A 56 10.34 -12.15 -14.07
CA VAL A 56 11.54 -12.81 -14.61
C VAL A 56 11.58 -14.30 -14.29
N ALA A 57 12.38 -15.06 -15.04
CA ALA A 57 12.65 -16.45 -14.71
C ALA A 57 13.39 -16.54 -13.37
N ARG A 58 13.12 -17.59 -12.60
CA ARG A 58 13.71 -17.79 -11.28
C ARG A 58 15.24 -17.82 -11.36
N PRO A 59 15.96 -16.87 -10.71
CA PRO A 59 17.42 -16.91 -10.67
C PRO A 59 17.89 -18.05 -9.76
N ASN A 60 18.98 -18.72 -10.15
CA ASN A 60 19.59 -19.79 -9.36
C ASN A 60 20.62 -19.25 -8.35
N ASP A 61 21.18 -18.07 -8.61
CA ASP A 61 22.34 -17.52 -7.90
C ASP A 61 21.99 -16.40 -6.90
N HIS A 62 20.70 -16.06 -6.77
CA HIS A 62 20.23 -15.01 -5.85
C HIS A 62 19.29 -15.56 -4.78
N PRO A 63 19.36 -15.04 -3.53
CA PRO A 63 18.36 -15.33 -2.52
C PRO A 63 17.00 -14.77 -2.94
N ILE A 64 15.97 -15.61 -2.91
CA ILE A 64 14.60 -15.21 -3.23
C ILE A 64 13.87 -14.94 -1.93
N ILE A 65 13.38 -13.71 -1.77
CA ILE A 65 12.60 -13.32 -0.61
C ILE A 65 11.21 -13.91 -0.75
N GLY A 66 10.74 -14.69 0.22
CA GLY A 66 9.38 -15.21 0.12
C GLY A 66 8.34 -14.09 0.17
N THR A 67 7.21 -14.23 -0.51
CA THR A 67 6.04 -13.35 -0.34
C THR A 67 4.97 -13.92 0.58
N LYS A 68 4.05 -13.06 1.04
CA LYS A 68 2.80 -13.41 1.70
C LYS A 68 1.70 -12.44 1.32
N TRP A 69 0.48 -12.95 1.12
CA TRP A 69 -0.71 -12.12 1.00
C TRP A 69 -1.27 -11.70 2.37
N VAL A 70 -1.64 -10.43 2.48
CA VAL A 70 -2.33 -9.85 3.64
C VAL A 70 -3.69 -9.33 3.18
N PHE A 71 -4.74 -9.94 3.70
CA PHE A 71 -6.12 -9.58 3.42
C PHE A 71 -6.69 -8.73 4.54
N LYS A 72 -7.38 -7.65 4.18
CA LYS A 72 -8.04 -6.79 5.16
C LYS A 72 -9.27 -6.09 4.58
N ASN A 73 -10.36 -6.12 5.33
CA ASN A 73 -11.56 -5.38 5.01
C ASN A 73 -11.45 -3.93 5.47
N LYS A 74 -11.82 -3.02 4.57
CA LYS A 74 -11.95 -1.59 4.88
C LYS A 74 -13.37 -1.32 5.31
N LEU A 75 -13.49 -0.76 6.51
CA LEU A 75 -14.74 -0.37 7.13
C LEU A 75 -14.97 1.14 6.96
N ASN A 76 -16.21 1.56 6.82
CA ASN A 76 -16.60 2.96 6.93
C ASN A 76 -16.76 3.38 8.41
N ASP A 77 -17.07 4.66 8.65
CA ASP A 77 -17.30 5.20 9.99
C ASP A 77 -18.51 4.55 10.71
N GLN A 78 -19.39 3.88 9.96
CA GLN A 78 -20.55 3.16 10.47
C GLN A 78 -20.25 1.66 10.72
N GLY A 79 -19.02 1.20 10.46
CA GLY A 79 -18.60 -0.19 10.65
C GLY A 79 -19.01 -1.15 9.53
N GLU A 80 -19.51 -0.64 8.39
CA GLU A 80 -19.84 -1.44 7.22
C GLU A 80 -18.63 -1.61 6.31
N ILE A 81 -18.50 -2.79 5.70
CA ILE A 81 -17.38 -3.08 4.81
C ILE A 81 -17.62 -2.39 3.47
N ILE A 82 -16.71 -1.51 3.09
CA ILE A 82 -16.75 -0.74 1.85
C ILE A 82 -15.80 -1.28 0.78
N ARG A 83 -14.79 -2.07 1.15
CA ARG A 83 -13.81 -2.62 0.20
C ARG A 83 -13.00 -3.77 0.79
N ASN A 84 -12.80 -4.82 0.00
CA ASN A 84 -11.78 -5.84 0.26
C ASN A 84 -10.41 -5.33 -0.21
N LYS A 85 -9.38 -5.39 0.64
CA LYS A 85 -8.02 -4.96 0.30
C LYS A 85 -7.03 -6.10 0.51
N ALA A 86 -6.46 -6.59 -0.58
CA ALA A 86 -5.32 -7.50 -0.56
C ALA A 86 -4.01 -6.72 -0.69
N ARG A 87 -2.93 -7.22 -0.11
CA ARG A 87 -1.57 -6.71 -0.30
C ARG A 87 -0.59 -7.86 -0.40
N LEU A 88 0.31 -7.79 -1.37
CA LEU A 88 1.44 -8.70 -1.47
C LEU A 88 2.62 -8.09 -0.70
N VAL A 89 3.14 -8.82 0.29
CA VAL A 89 4.19 -8.33 1.19
C VAL A 89 5.37 -9.30 1.18
N ALA A 90 6.57 -8.76 1.05
CA ALA A 90 7.81 -9.52 1.18
C ALA A 90 8.03 -9.95 2.64
N LYS A 91 8.50 -11.18 2.83
CA LYS A 91 8.86 -11.77 4.12
C LYS A 91 10.24 -11.27 4.53
N GLY A 92 10.29 -10.03 5.02
CA GLY A 92 11.54 -9.37 5.41
C GLY A 92 12.32 -10.03 6.55
N TYR A 93 11.77 -11.05 7.22
CA TYR A 93 12.48 -11.78 8.28
C TYR A 93 13.67 -12.62 7.79
N ASN A 94 13.80 -12.80 6.47
CA ASN A 94 14.95 -13.46 5.85
C ASN A 94 16.05 -12.49 5.39
N GLN A 95 15.87 -11.17 5.56
CA GLN A 95 16.87 -10.18 5.17
C GLN A 95 17.91 -10.00 6.27
N VAL A 96 19.19 -9.96 5.89
CA VAL A 96 20.32 -9.74 6.80
C VAL A 96 20.88 -8.33 6.62
N GLU A 97 20.95 -7.59 7.73
CA GLU A 97 21.57 -6.25 7.78
C GLU A 97 23.04 -6.31 7.29
N GLY A 98 23.41 -5.41 6.38
CA GLY A 98 24.75 -5.37 5.76
C GLY A 98 24.99 -6.41 4.65
N ILE A 99 23.97 -7.20 4.27
CA ILE A 99 23.97 -8.07 3.08
C ILE A 99 22.83 -7.68 2.14
N ASP A 100 21.60 -7.59 2.67
CA ASP A 100 20.38 -7.34 1.90
C ASP A 100 19.81 -5.92 2.07
N PHE A 101 20.32 -5.14 3.04
CA PHE A 101 20.03 -3.71 3.20
C PHE A 101 21.06 -3.04 4.12
N ASP A 102 21.40 -1.78 3.83
CA ASP A 102 22.29 -0.95 4.64
C ASP A 102 21.55 -0.05 5.66
N GLU A 103 20.33 0.41 5.34
CA GLU A 103 19.52 1.25 6.23
C GLU A 103 18.04 0.83 6.24
N THR A 104 17.46 0.64 7.42
CA THR A 104 16.05 0.20 7.60
C THR A 104 15.05 1.33 7.87
N PHE A 105 15.51 2.59 7.88
CA PHE A 105 14.66 3.71 8.29
C PHE A 105 13.85 4.24 7.10
N ALA A 106 12.53 4.07 7.17
CA ALA A 106 11.63 4.89 6.38
C ALA A 106 11.86 6.36 6.77
N PRO A 107 11.96 7.31 5.81
CA PRO A 107 12.15 8.73 6.11
C PRO A 107 10.87 9.31 6.74
N VAL A 108 10.72 9.14 8.05
CA VAL A 108 9.62 9.72 8.81
C VAL A 108 10.01 11.13 9.23
N ALA A 109 9.24 12.11 8.79
CA ALA A 109 9.42 13.50 9.22
C ALA A 109 9.28 13.60 10.74
N ARG A 110 10.30 14.14 11.41
CA ARG A 110 10.27 14.35 12.86
C ARG A 110 9.22 15.39 13.25
N LEU A 111 8.53 15.17 14.36
CA LEU A 111 7.49 16.08 14.85
C LEU A 111 8.04 17.49 15.12
N GLU A 112 9.28 17.59 15.57
CA GLU A 112 9.98 18.86 15.80
C GLU A 112 10.13 19.66 14.48
N ALA A 113 10.49 18.98 13.39
CA ALA A 113 10.63 19.60 12.08
C ALA A 113 9.27 20.08 11.53
N ILE A 114 8.22 19.27 11.70
CA ILE A 114 6.85 19.63 11.31
C ILE A 114 6.39 20.87 12.09
N ARG A 115 6.61 20.90 13.42
CA ARG A 115 6.25 22.05 14.27
C ARG A 115 7.00 23.31 13.86
N LEU A 116 8.30 23.20 13.55
CA LEU A 116 9.10 24.32 13.08
C LEU A 116 8.59 24.86 11.74
N LEU A 117 8.26 23.99 10.79
CA LEU A 117 7.68 24.35 9.49
C LEU A 117 6.36 25.10 9.65
N LEU A 118 5.48 24.62 10.53
CA LEU A 118 4.20 25.27 10.84
C LEU A 118 4.42 26.65 11.47
N ALA A 119 5.28 26.75 12.48
CA ALA A 119 5.59 28.02 13.15
C ALA A 119 6.17 29.05 12.16
N TYR A 120 7.09 28.62 11.30
CA TYR A 120 7.68 29.47 10.26
C TYR A 120 6.64 29.93 9.24
N SER A 121 5.74 29.04 8.84
CA SER A 121 4.67 29.34 7.90
C SER A 121 3.69 30.37 8.47
N CYS A 122 3.37 30.31 9.77
CA CYS A 122 2.59 31.34 10.46
C CYS A 122 3.29 32.71 10.44
N ILE A 123 4.60 32.76 10.70
CA ILE A 123 5.38 34.01 10.70
C ILE A 123 5.44 34.63 9.29
N LYS A 124 5.58 33.80 8.26
CA LYS A 124 5.68 34.25 6.86
C LYS A 124 4.33 34.36 6.15
N ASN A 125 3.23 34.10 6.87
CA ASN A 125 1.87 34.06 6.33
C ASN A 125 1.73 33.15 5.09
N PHE A 126 2.41 32.01 5.12
CA PHE A 126 2.35 31.01 4.06
C PHE A 126 1.11 30.13 4.21
N LYS A 127 0.48 29.83 3.08
CA LYS A 127 -0.60 28.84 3.02
C LYS A 127 0.01 27.46 2.75
N LEU A 128 -0.09 26.58 3.74
CA LEU A 128 0.34 25.19 3.62
C LEU A 128 -0.79 24.33 3.05
N PHE A 129 -0.42 23.35 2.23
CA PHE A 129 -1.30 22.31 1.72
C PHE A 129 -0.74 20.96 2.11
N GLN A 130 -1.62 20.02 2.45
CA GLN A 130 -1.26 18.65 2.75
C GLN A 130 -1.75 17.76 1.61
N MET A 131 -0.90 16.85 1.15
CA MET A 131 -1.25 15.83 0.18
C MET A 131 -0.78 14.47 0.72
N ASP A 132 -1.69 13.50 0.74
CA ASP A 132 -1.36 12.10 0.99
C ASP A 132 -1.11 11.41 -0.35
N VAL A 133 0.13 10.98 -0.58
CA VAL A 133 0.52 10.32 -1.82
C VAL A 133 0.23 8.84 -1.70
N LYS A 134 -0.68 8.34 -2.54
CA LYS A 134 -0.91 6.89 -2.64
C LYS A 134 0.37 6.20 -3.06
N SER A 135 0.70 5.13 -2.36
CA SER A 135 1.86 4.28 -2.69
C SER A 135 3.20 5.02 -2.67
N ALA A 136 3.39 5.97 -1.75
CA ALA A 136 4.64 6.72 -1.61
C ALA A 136 5.89 5.84 -1.52
N PHE A 137 5.80 4.66 -0.89
CA PHE A 137 6.89 3.67 -0.80
C PHE A 137 7.36 3.17 -2.17
N LEU A 138 6.48 3.14 -3.17
CA LEU A 138 6.78 2.62 -4.49
C LEU A 138 7.50 3.65 -5.39
N ASN A 139 7.59 4.92 -4.96
CA ASN A 139 8.31 5.96 -5.69
C ASN A 139 9.78 6.10 -5.26
N GLY A 140 10.24 5.28 -4.32
CA GLY A 140 11.65 5.25 -3.91
C GLY A 140 12.46 4.45 -4.91
N PHE A 141 13.57 5.00 -5.39
CA PHE A 141 14.54 4.24 -6.16
C PHE A 141 15.30 3.29 -5.23
N ILE A 142 15.35 2.02 -5.60
CA ILE A 142 16.16 1.00 -4.93
C ILE A 142 17.41 0.79 -5.80
N ASN A 143 18.60 0.85 -5.19
CA ASN A 143 19.87 0.63 -5.90
C ASN A 143 20.23 -0.87 -5.99
N GLU A 144 19.58 -1.70 -5.18
CA GLU A 144 19.79 -3.13 -5.06
C GLU A 144 18.75 -3.90 -5.88
N GLU A 145 19.19 -4.98 -6.54
CA GLU A 145 18.29 -5.87 -7.24
C GLU A 145 17.74 -6.91 -6.27
N VAL A 146 16.41 -6.91 -6.10
CA VAL A 146 15.72 -7.77 -5.13
C VAL A 146 14.76 -8.70 -5.86
N TYR A 147 14.91 -10.00 -5.63
CA TYR A 147 14.01 -11.02 -6.16
C TYR A 147 13.04 -11.50 -5.06
N VAL A 148 11.74 -11.52 -5.37
CA VAL A 148 10.65 -11.85 -4.44
C VAL A 148 9.71 -12.90 -5.02
#